data_AF-A0A2W4Y8X6-F1
#
_entry.id   AF-A0A2W4Y8X6-F1
#
_cell.length_a   1.000
_cell.length_b   1.000
_cell.length_c   1.000
_cell.angle_alpha   90.00
_cell.angle_beta   90.00
_cell.angle_gamma   90.00
#
_symmetry.space_group_name_H-M   'P 1'
#
loop_
_entity.id
_entity.type
_entity.pdbx_description
1 polymer ?
#
loop_
_entity_poly.entity_id
_entity_poly.type
_entity_poly.pdbx_seq_one_letter_code
_entity_poly.pdbx_strand_id
1 'polypeptide(L)'
;MLLLAILPATFLPAAVQAQVPDSKGNYYRNDASVLAPSRFNKLVPGFLWRVMVDELNCRQDASLDSPINRTYQVGDLLEVEVYRGGSDEVYVNPVDRNGRPWMPVRGANTEEKCYVRANSRFIQPVTAK
;
A
#
# COMPACT_ATOMS: atom_id res chain seq x y z
N MET A 1 -1.32 -28.69 -50.78
CA MET A 1 -2.06 -27.68 -50.00
C MET A 1 -2.05 -28.12 -48.55
N LEU A 2 -1.33 -27.42 -47.67
CA LEU A 2 -1.38 -27.65 -46.23
C LEU A 2 -1.64 -26.28 -45.59
N LEU A 3 -2.90 -26.00 -45.21
CA LEU A 3 -3.24 -24.82 -44.43
C LEU A 3 -2.91 -25.11 -42.97
N LEU A 4 -1.87 -24.48 -42.43
CA LEU A 4 -1.70 -24.40 -40.97
C LEU A 4 -2.67 -23.34 -40.45
N ALA A 5 -3.69 -23.79 -39.71
CA ALA A 5 -4.57 -22.93 -38.95
C ALA A 5 -3.79 -22.35 -37.76
N ILE A 6 -3.56 -21.03 -37.78
CA ILE A 6 -2.96 -20.30 -36.66
C ILE A 6 -4.08 -20.02 -35.65
N LEU A 7 -4.09 -20.76 -34.55
CA LEU A 7 -4.97 -20.50 -33.42
C LEU A 7 -4.50 -19.22 -32.70
N PRO A 8 -5.36 -18.22 -32.46
CA PRO A 8 -4.99 -17.04 -31.70
C PRO A 8 -4.84 -17.41 -30.23
N ALA A 9 -3.63 -17.24 -29.69
CA ALA A 9 -3.37 -17.34 -28.27
C ALA A 9 -4.07 -16.17 -27.56
N THR A 10 -5.13 -16.47 -26.81
CA THR A 10 -5.80 -15.51 -25.94
C THR A 10 -4.95 -15.29 -24.69
N PHE A 11 -4.27 -14.16 -24.63
CA PHE A 11 -3.61 -13.70 -23.40
C PHE A 11 -4.70 -13.28 -22.40
N LEU A 12 -4.91 -14.07 -21.35
CA LEU A 12 -5.73 -13.66 -20.22
C LEU A 12 -5.01 -12.54 -19.45
N PRO A 13 -5.69 -11.43 -19.09
CA PRO A 13 -5.08 -10.41 -18.25
C PRO A 13 -4.76 -11.01 -16.89
N ALA A 14 -3.52 -10.84 -16.43
CA ALA A 14 -3.12 -11.23 -15.08
C ALA A 14 -3.96 -10.45 -14.07
N ALA A 15 -4.76 -11.16 -13.27
CA ALA A 15 -5.46 -10.55 -12.16
C ALA A 15 -4.41 -10.02 -11.16
N VAL A 16 -4.42 -8.70 -10.93
CA VAL A 16 -3.60 -8.08 -9.88
C VAL A 16 -4.13 -8.61 -8.56
N GLN A 17 -3.41 -9.55 -7.96
CA GLN A 17 -3.84 -10.25 -6.76
C GLN A 17 -3.83 -9.25 -5.59
N ALA A 18 -5.00 -8.98 -5.02
CA ALA A 18 -5.11 -8.09 -3.87
C ALA A 18 -4.28 -8.63 -2.71
N GLN A 19 -3.55 -7.74 -2.04
CA GLN A 19 -2.72 -8.04 -0.88
C GLN A 19 -3.52 -8.78 0.20
N VAL A 20 -3.08 -10.00 0.54
CA VAL A 20 -3.69 -10.81 1.61
C VAL A 20 -2.90 -10.61 2.90
N PRO A 21 -3.55 -10.21 4.01
CA PRO A 21 -2.86 -10.08 5.28
C PRO A 21 -2.45 -11.46 5.83
N ASP A 22 -1.48 -11.47 6.76
CA ASP A 22 -1.15 -12.69 7.51
C ASP A 22 -2.33 -13.16 8.40
N SER A 23 -2.15 -14.28 9.09
CA SER A 23 -3.16 -14.83 10.01
C SER A 23 -3.49 -13.94 11.21
N LYS A 24 -2.69 -12.90 11.47
CA LYS A 24 -2.90 -11.87 12.50
C LYS A 24 -3.44 -10.56 11.91
N GLY A 25 -3.70 -10.51 10.61
CA GLY A 25 -4.17 -9.33 9.90
C GLY A 25 -3.06 -8.39 9.43
N ASN A 26 -1.78 -8.71 9.57
CA ASN A 26 -0.68 -7.80 9.21
C ASN A 26 -0.43 -7.77 7.70
N TYR A 27 -0.18 -6.57 7.18
CA TYR A 27 0.24 -6.35 5.79
C TYR A 27 1.74 -6.05 5.75
N TYR A 28 2.54 -6.96 5.20
CA TYR A 28 4.00 -6.78 5.07
C TYR A 28 4.44 -6.10 3.78
N ARG A 29 3.51 -5.88 2.85
CA ARG A 29 3.75 -5.08 1.64
C ARG A 29 2.70 -3.96 1.51
N ASN A 30 2.95 -3.02 0.61
CA ASN A 30 2.10 -1.85 0.37
C ASN A 30 1.34 -1.91 -0.97
N ASP A 31 1.58 -2.91 -1.82
CA ASP A 31 0.92 -3.03 -3.11
C ASP A 31 -0.58 -3.30 -2.98
N ALA A 32 -1.36 -2.73 -3.92
CA ALA A 32 -2.81 -2.89 -3.99
C ALA A 32 -3.29 -2.77 -5.44
N SER A 33 -4.57 -3.04 -5.70
CA SER A 33 -5.13 -3.03 -7.05
C SER A 33 -5.36 -1.63 -7.63
N VAL A 34 -5.44 -0.60 -6.78
CA VAL A 34 -5.74 0.78 -7.20
C VAL A 34 -4.56 1.71 -6.91
N LEU A 35 -4.08 2.37 -7.97
CA LEU A 35 -3.00 3.35 -7.88
C LEU A 35 -3.50 4.68 -7.28
N ALA A 36 -2.67 5.28 -6.45
CA ALA A 36 -2.88 6.63 -5.94
C ALA A 36 -2.54 7.68 -7.02
N PRO A 37 -3.42 8.67 -7.27
CA PRO A 37 -3.06 9.81 -8.09
C PRO A 37 -1.97 10.59 -7.38
N SER A 38 -0.73 10.53 -7.88
CA SER A 38 0.39 11.15 -7.17
C SER A 38 0.28 12.67 -7.17
N ARG A 39 -0.03 13.25 -6.01
CA ARG A 39 -0.14 14.71 -5.82
C ARG A 39 1.20 15.43 -5.90
N PHE A 40 2.29 14.74 -5.55
CA PHE A 40 3.62 15.36 -5.42
C PHE A 40 4.65 14.85 -6.44
N ASN A 41 4.47 13.66 -7.01
CA ASN A 41 5.44 13.08 -7.94
C ASN A 41 4.79 12.11 -8.94
N LYS A 42 4.49 12.59 -10.14
CA LYS A 42 3.85 11.79 -11.21
C LYS A 42 4.62 10.53 -11.62
N LEU A 43 5.90 10.41 -11.26
CA LEU A 43 6.78 9.33 -11.71
C LEU A 43 6.72 8.08 -10.83
N VAL A 44 6.13 8.13 -9.63
CA VAL A 44 5.97 6.96 -8.76
C VAL A 44 4.52 6.92 -8.26
N PRO A 45 3.62 6.20 -8.94
CA PRO A 45 2.28 6.02 -8.41
C PRO A 45 2.36 5.20 -7.13
N GLY A 46 1.71 5.69 -6.07
CA GLY A 46 1.53 4.93 -4.84
C GLY A 46 0.32 4.01 -4.97
N PHE A 47 -0.15 3.45 -3.86
CA PHE A 47 -1.39 2.68 -3.82
C PHE A 47 -2.41 3.30 -2.87
N LEU A 48 -3.70 3.12 -3.16
CA LEU A 48 -4.78 3.59 -2.30
C LEU A 48 -5.20 2.55 -1.27
N TRP A 49 -5.24 3.00 -0.03
CA TRP A 49 -5.72 2.24 1.12
C TRP A 49 -6.80 3.04 1.84
N ARG A 50 -7.71 2.36 2.53
CA ARG A 50 -8.81 2.99 3.27
C ARG A 50 -8.65 2.73 4.76
N VAL A 51 -8.90 3.75 5.57
CA VAL A 51 -8.97 3.65 7.03
C VAL A 51 -10.28 2.99 7.48
N MET A 52 -10.18 2.05 8.41
CA MET A 52 -11.30 1.21 8.88
C MET A 52 -11.69 1.46 10.34
N VAL A 53 -10.93 2.29 11.06
CA VAL A 53 -11.18 2.65 12.47
C VAL A 53 -11.46 4.14 12.59
N ASP A 54 -12.16 4.52 13.66
CA ASP A 54 -12.54 5.91 13.93
C ASP A 54 -11.32 6.83 13.94
N GLU A 55 -10.23 6.41 14.57
CA GLU A 55 -8.98 7.16 14.62
C GLU A 55 -7.77 6.29 14.29
N LEU A 56 -7.00 6.70 13.29
CA LEU A 56 -5.73 6.09 12.93
C LEU A 56 -4.60 7.10 12.99
N ASN A 57 -3.73 6.92 13.98
CA ASN A 57 -2.55 7.78 14.14
C ASN A 57 -1.46 7.45 13.12
N CYS A 58 -0.99 8.51 12.47
CA CYS A 58 0.21 8.54 11.67
C CYS A 58 1.38 9.08 12.51
N ARG A 59 2.51 8.40 12.44
CA ARG A 59 3.69 8.69 13.26
C ARG A 59 4.92 9.00 12.41
N GLN A 60 5.91 9.67 13.01
CA GLN A 60 7.15 10.06 12.33
C GLN A 60 8.01 8.85 11.93
N ASP A 61 7.94 7.77 12.70
CA ASP A 61 8.67 6.51 12.49
C ASP A 61 7.77 5.29 12.65
N ALA A 62 8.25 4.14 12.19
CA ALA A 62 7.64 2.82 12.32
C ALA A 62 7.68 2.28 13.77
N SER A 63 7.10 3.02 14.72
CA SER A 63 7.10 2.69 16.15
C SER A 63 5.88 3.28 16.86
N LEU A 64 5.38 2.58 17.88
CA LEU A 64 4.31 3.09 18.75
C LEU A 64 4.73 4.28 19.60
N ASP A 65 6.03 4.39 19.88
CA ASP A 65 6.60 5.41 20.76
C ASP A 65 6.98 6.70 19.99
N SER A 66 6.89 6.67 18.65
CA SER A 66 7.21 7.82 17.79
C SER A 66 6.10 8.88 17.85
N PRO A 67 6.43 10.19 17.79
CA PRO A 67 5.44 11.27 17.81
C PRO A 67 4.36 11.10 16.74
N ILE A 68 3.13 11.50 17.08
CA ILE A 68 2.00 11.54 16.15
C ILE A 68 2.08 12.83 15.34
N ASN A 69 2.10 12.72 14.03
CA ASN A 69 2.04 13.87 13.11
C ASN A 69 0.62 14.25 12.75
N ARG A 70 -0.24 13.24 12.58
CA ARG A 70 -1.60 13.39 12.09
C ARG A 70 -2.46 12.22 12.55
N THR A 71 -3.76 12.44 12.63
CA THR A 71 -4.75 11.38 12.83
C THR A 71 -5.71 11.38 11.65
N TYR A 72 -5.91 10.19 11.06
CA TYR A 72 -6.90 9.95 10.03
C TYR A 72 -8.21 9.46 10.64
N GLN A 73 -9.30 9.72 9.95
CA GLN A 73 -10.64 9.30 10.32
C GLN A 73 -11.07 8.07 9.52
N VAL A 74 -12.07 7.35 10.02
CA VAL A 74 -12.69 6.23 9.31
C VAL A 74 -13.12 6.65 7.89
N GLY A 75 -12.81 5.80 6.91
CA GLY A 75 -13.15 6.04 5.51
C GLY A 75 -12.14 6.89 4.74
N ASP A 76 -11.20 7.57 5.42
CA ASP A 76 -10.13 8.33 4.77
C ASP A 76 -9.34 7.45 3.79
N LEU A 77 -8.90 8.08 2.69
CA LEU A 77 -8.02 7.44 1.71
C LEU A 77 -6.57 7.81 1.98
N LEU A 78 -5.75 6.80 2.18
CA LEU A 78 -4.31 6.88 2.35
C LEU A 78 -3.64 6.69 0.99
N GLU A 79 -2.70 7.57 0.67
CA GLU A 79 -1.78 7.37 -0.44
C GLU A 79 -0.49 6.78 0.09
N VAL A 80 -0.30 5.49 -0.16
CA VAL A 80 0.84 4.76 0.37
C VAL A 80 2.05 4.98 -0.52
N GLU A 81 3.17 5.31 0.10
CA GLU A 81 4.43 5.52 -0.60
C GLU A 81 5.06 4.18 -0.95
N VAL A 82 5.58 4.10 -2.17
CA VAL A 82 6.43 3.01 -2.64
C VAL A 82 7.84 3.58 -2.71
N TYR A 83 8.80 2.92 -2.05
CA TYR A 83 10.18 3.40 -2.03
C TYR A 83 10.79 3.39 -3.44
N ARG A 84 11.86 4.15 -3.65
CA ARG A 84 12.59 4.13 -4.93
C ARG A 84 13.63 3.02 -4.91
N GLY A 85 13.56 2.11 -5.87
CA GLY A 85 14.47 0.99 -6.03
C GLY A 85 14.08 0.12 -7.23
N GLY A 86 15.03 -0.66 -7.75
CA GLY A 86 14.81 -1.56 -8.89
C GLY A 86 14.37 -2.98 -8.50
N SER A 87 14.07 -3.23 -7.23
CA SER A 87 13.76 -4.56 -6.66
C SER A 87 12.38 -4.57 -5.98
N ASP A 88 11.85 -5.76 -5.70
CA ASP A 88 10.59 -5.95 -4.95
C ASP A 88 10.62 -5.40 -3.52
N GLU A 89 11.81 -5.05 -3.01
CA GLU A 89 12.03 -4.48 -1.67
C GLU A 89 11.31 -3.13 -1.49
N VAL A 90 11.01 -2.43 -2.59
CA VAL A 90 10.32 -1.13 -2.57
C VAL A 90 8.91 -1.21 -2.01
N TYR A 91 8.30 -2.40 -2.05
CA TYR A 91 6.96 -2.62 -1.55
C TYR A 91 6.92 -3.09 -0.11
N VAL A 92 8.05 -3.41 0.50
CA VAL A 92 8.09 -4.02 1.84
C VAL A 92 7.89 -2.97 2.92
N ASN A 93 6.93 -3.22 3.81
CA ASN A 93 6.67 -2.36 4.95
C ASN A 93 7.75 -2.57 6.02
N PRO A 94 8.34 -1.49 6.58
CA PRO A 94 9.22 -1.60 7.74
C PRO A 94 8.47 -2.22 8.93
N VAL A 95 9.21 -2.92 9.79
CA VAL A 95 8.67 -3.56 10.99
C VAL A 95 9.21 -2.90 12.25
N ASP A 96 8.39 -2.83 13.29
CA ASP A 96 8.85 -2.40 14.62
C ASP A 96 9.64 -3.52 15.33
N ARG A 97 10.17 -3.20 16.52
CA ARG A 97 10.90 -4.15 17.39
C ARG A 97 10.15 -5.45 17.72
N ASN A 98 8.84 -5.47 17.54
CA ASN A 98 7.98 -6.62 17.79
C ASN A 98 7.59 -7.36 16.50
N GLY A 99 8.27 -7.06 15.37
CA GLY A 99 8.06 -7.70 14.07
C GLY A 99 6.76 -7.27 13.39
N ARG A 100 6.16 -6.16 13.82
CA ARG A 100 4.85 -5.75 13.31
C ARG A 100 4.99 -4.64 12.26
N PRO A 101 4.32 -4.74 11.11
CA PRO A 101 4.58 -3.84 10.00
C PRO A 101 3.90 -2.48 10.13
N TRP A 102 4.55 -1.49 9.53
CA TRP A 102 4.15 -0.10 9.45
C TRP A 102 4.18 0.35 7.99
N MET A 103 3.10 0.96 7.54
CA MET A 103 2.90 1.35 6.17
C MET A 103 3.28 2.83 5.99
N PRO A 104 4.24 3.17 5.10
CA PRO A 104 4.60 4.54 4.82
C PRO A 104 3.50 5.21 3.99
N VAL A 105 2.94 6.30 4.49
CA VAL A 105 1.90 7.09 3.83
C VAL A 105 2.50 8.43 3.44
N ARG A 106 2.09 8.99 2.31
CA ARG A 106 2.50 10.33 1.91
C ARG A 106 1.99 11.36 2.91
N GLY A 107 2.90 12.20 3.39
CA GLY A 107 2.57 13.39 4.16
C GLY A 107 1.88 14.48 3.34
N ALA A 108 1.60 15.62 3.96
CA ALA A 108 1.12 16.82 3.26
C ALA A 108 2.20 17.49 2.41
N ASN A 109 3.47 17.14 2.64
CA ASN A 109 4.61 17.55 1.82
C ASN A 109 5.63 16.39 1.74
N THR A 110 6.70 16.59 0.97
CA THR A 110 7.72 15.56 0.71
C THR A 110 8.67 15.29 1.88
N GLU A 111 8.66 16.14 2.92
CA GLU A 111 9.54 16.02 4.08
C GLU A 111 8.82 15.36 5.27
N GLU A 112 7.49 15.44 5.30
CA GLU A 112 6.66 14.86 6.34
C GLU A 112 6.60 13.33 6.18
N LYS A 113 7.38 12.65 7.02
CA LYS A 113 7.29 11.21 7.20
C LYS A 113 6.00 10.85 7.92
N CYS A 114 5.33 9.82 7.43
CA CYS A 114 4.08 9.35 8.02
C CYS A 114 3.99 7.84 7.94
N TYR A 115 3.94 7.18 9.09
CA TYR A 115 3.80 5.73 9.19
C TYR A 115 2.51 5.40 9.94
N VAL A 116 1.66 4.59 9.32
CA VAL A 116 0.46 4.05 9.95
C VAL A 116 0.62 2.57 10.21
N ARG A 117 -0.20 2.02 11.10
CA ARG A 117 -0.16 0.61 11.41
C ARG A 117 -0.69 -0.25 10.26
N ALA A 118 0.14 -1.14 9.72
CA ALA A 118 -0.22 -1.99 8.58
C ALA A 118 -0.96 -3.27 9.03
N ASN A 119 -2.23 -3.14 9.42
CA ASN A 119 -3.05 -4.28 9.82
C ASN A 119 -4.52 -4.12 9.39
N SER A 120 -5.17 -5.23 9.04
CA SER A 120 -6.54 -5.31 8.50
C SER A 120 -7.61 -4.77 9.44
N ARG A 121 -7.31 -4.67 10.73
CA ARG A 121 -8.16 -3.99 11.70
C ARG A 121 -8.19 -2.47 11.50
N PHE A 122 -7.14 -1.88 10.95
CA PHE A 122 -6.97 -0.43 10.84
C PHE A 122 -7.11 0.09 9.41
N ILE A 123 -6.64 -0.68 8.42
CA ILE A 123 -6.62 -0.28 7.02
C ILE A 123 -6.97 -1.45 6.10
N GLN A 124 -7.49 -1.16 4.91
CA GLN A 124 -7.73 -2.15 3.86
C GLN A 124 -7.32 -1.60 2.48
N PRO A 125 -6.85 -2.46 1.56
CA PRO A 125 -6.54 -2.02 0.20
C PRO A 125 -7.82 -1.62 -0.52
N VAL A 126 -7.79 -0.53 -1.28
CA VAL A 126 -8.90 -0.19 -2.17
C VAL A 126 -8.86 -1.13 -3.38
N THR A 127 -9.98 -1.80 -3.65
CA THR A 127 -10.14 -2.68 -4.80
C THR A 127 -10.90 -1.97 -5.92
N ALA A 128 -10.50 -2.21 -7.18
CA ALA A 128 -11.32 -1.82 -8.32
C ALA A 128 -12.64 -2.61 -8.28
N LYS A 129 -13.76 -1.94 -8.57
CA LYS A 129 -15.07 -2.58 -8.73
C LYS A 129 -15.22 -3.14 -10.13
#